data_AF-A0A6V7L6P3-F1
#
_entry.id   AF-A0A6V7L6P3-F1
#
_cell.length_a   1.000
_cell.length_b   1.000
_cell.length_c   1.000
_cell.angle_alpha   90.00
_cell.angle_beta   90.00
_cell.angle_gamma   90.00
#
_symmetry.space_group_name_H-M   'P 1'
#
loop_
_entity.id
_entity.type
_entity.pdbx_description
1 polymer ?
#
loop_
_entity_poly.entity_id
_entity_poly.type
_entity_poly.pdbx_seq_one_letter_code
_entity_poly.pdbx_strand_id
1 'polypeptide(L)'
;SERILSFIPPDGNFRLLSYHIGSQSIVAIPLYVRHNISLKEPGGGRLDITVGPKQTVGRTVENVTLEIPMPKIVLNCTLVPNQGKYSFDPVSKILFWDIGRIDVSKLPNLRGS
;
A
#
# COMPACT_ATOMS: atom_id res chain seq x y z
N SER A 1 25.02 -21.46 23.56
CA SER A 1 23.61 -21.89 23.61
C SER A 1 23.13 -22.16 22.19
N GLU A 2 22.73 -23.39 21.90
CA GLU A 2 22.22 -23.75 20.58
C GLU A 2 20.82 -23.16 20.37
N ARG A 3 20.57 -22.57 19.19
CA ARG A 3 19.26 -22.00 18.82
C ARG A 3 18.51 -23.02 17.96
N ILE A 4 18.07 -24.12 18.57
CA ILE A 4 17.47 -25.27 17.88
C ILE A 4 15.97 -25.38 18.20
N LEU A 5 15.17 -25.66 17.16
CA LEU A 5 13.77 -26.08 17.28
C LEU A 5 13.67 -27.58 16.98
N SER A 6 13.55 -28.42 18.02
CA SER A 6 13.42 -29.87 17.88
C SER A 6 11.97 -30.30 18.19
N PHE A 7 11.31 -30.98 17.24
CA PHE A 7 9.93 -31.45 17.39
C PHE A 7 9.61 -32.54 16.36
N ILE A 8 8.57 -33.33 16.63
CA ILE A 8 7.95 -34.26 15.67
C ILE A 8 6.74 -33.52 15.05
N PRO A 9 6.73 -33.25 13.73
CA PRO A 9 5.65 -32.50 13.09
C PRO A 9 4.32 -33.28 13.09
N PRO A 10 3.18 -32.60 13.29
CA PRO A 10 1.85 -33.15 12.98
C PRO A 10 1.66 -33.39 11.47
N ASP A 11 0.72 -34.26 11.12
CA ASP A 11 0.28 -34.40 9.73
C ASP A 11 -0.53 -33.17 9.25
N GLY A 12 -0.31 -32.77 7.99
CA GLY A 12 -1.02 -31.66 7.38
C GLY A 12 -0.45 -30.27 7.71
N ASN A 13 -1.29 -29.24 7.55
CA ASN A 13 -0.88 -27.85 7.76
C ASN A 13 -0.92 -27.47 9.24
N PHE A 14 0.20 -27.01 9.79
CA PHE A 14 0.27 -26.47 11.14
C PHE A 14 1.18 -25.24 11.21
N ARG A 15 0.93 -24.35 12.18
CA ARG A 15 1.78 -23.19 12.47
C ARG A 15 2.82 -23.59 13.51
N LEU A 16 4.08 -23.73 13.09
CA LEU A 16 5.17 -24.12 14.00
C LEU A 16 5.48 -23.06 15.07
N LEU A 17 5.59 -21.79 14.66
CA LEU A 17 5.98 -20.69 15.55
C LEU A 17 5.26 -19.40 15.13
N SER A 18 4.96 -18.57 16.13
CA SER A 18 4.69 -17.13 15.94
C SER A 18 5.77 -16.37 16.68
N TYR A 19 6.41 -15.39 16.05
CA TYR A 19 7.46 -14.59 16.66
C TYR A 19 7.34 -13.13 16.27
N HIS A 20 7.97 -12.27 17.06
CA HIS A 20 8.13 -10.85 16.75
C HIS A 20 9.61 -10.58 16.46
N ILE A 21 9.86 -9.69 15.51
CA ILE A 21 11.21 -9.21 15.23
C ILE A 21 11.59 -8.24 16.36
N GLY A 22 12.75 -8.45 16.99
CA GLY A 22 13.23 -7.59 18.07
C GLY A 22 13.48 -6.15 17.62
N SER A 23 13.32 -5.19 18.54
CA SER A 23 13.38 -3.73 18.26
C SER A 23 14.74 -3.23 17.77
N GLN A 24 15.82 -3.99 17.94
CA GLN A 24 17.15 -3.65 17.44
C GLN A 24 17.34 -3.98 15.95
N SER A 25 16.42 -4.72 15.34
CA SER A 25 16.49 -5.07 13.93
C SER A 25 15.91 -3.95 13.05
N ILE A 26 16.66 -3.57 12.01
CA ILE A 26 16.18 -2.63 11.00
C ILE A 26 15.11 -3.34 10.14
N VAL A 27 13.88 -2.83 10.18
CA VAL A 27 12.79 -3.35 9.34
C VAL A 27 12.82 -2.67 7.98
N ALA A 28 13.01 -3.48 6.92
CA ALA A 28 12.98 -2.98 5.55
C ALA A 28 11.56 -2.59 5.16
N ILE A 29 11.36 -1.33 4.78
CA ILE A 29 10.07 -0.84 4.27
C ILE A 29 10.02 -1.10 2.76
N PRO A 30 9.10 -1.94 2.25
CA PRO A 30 9.13 -2.40 0.86
C PRO A 30 8.58 -1.38 -0.13
N LEU A 31 7.81 -0.40 0.31
CA LEU A 31 7.11 0.57 -0.52
C LEU A 31 7.36 2.00 -0.06
N TYR A 32 7.27 2.95 -0.97
CA TYR A 32 7.12 4.36 -0.65
C TYR A 32 5.92 4.94 -1.43
N VAL A 33 5.37 6.02 -0.88
CA VAL A 33 4.33 6.80 -1.52
C VAL A 33 4.84 8.22 -1.67
N ARG A 34 4.96 8.70 -2.91
CA ARG A 34 5.17 10.12 -3.20
C ARG A 34 3.81 10.74 -3.45
N HIS A 35 3.51 11.85 -2.79
CA HIS A 35 2.22 12.50 -2.89
C HIS A 35 2.37 14.02 -3.06
N ASN A 36 1.44 14.62 -3.80
CA ASN A 36 1.20 16.06 -3.87
C ASN A 36 -0.32 16.28 -3.80
N ILE A 37 -0.78 16.79 -2.65
CA ILE A 37 -2.21 16.87 -2.32
C ILE A 37 -2.53 18.30 -1.90
N SER A 38 -3.53 18.90 -2.56
CA SER A 38 -4.08 20.22 -2.25
C SER A 38 -5.60 20.11 -2.20
N LEU A 39 -6.24 20.51 -1.11
CA LEU A 39 -7.71 20.38 -0.93
C LEU A 39 -8.41 21.74 -0.76
N LYS A 40 -7.68 22.85 -0.89
CA LYS A 40 -8.13 24.19 -0.50
C LYS A 40 -8.37 25.15 -1.67
N GLU A 41 -8.42 24.64 -2.90
CA GLU A 41 -8.51 25.49 -4.09
C GLU A 41 -9.98 25.83 -4.42
N PRO A 42 -10.31 27.11 -4.71
CA PRO A 42 -11.60 27.47 -5.30
C PRO A 42 -11.74 26.76 -6.65
N GLY A 43 -12.70 25.85 -6.77
CA GLY A 43 -12.96 25.11 -8.02
C GLY A 43 -12.51 23.65 -8.05
N GLY A 44 -11.92 23.11 -6.97
CA GLY A 44 -11.59 21.68 -6.86
C GLY A 44 -10.34 21.42 -6.04
N GLY A 45 -10.07 20.15 -5.69
CA GLY A 45 -8.79 19.75 -5.10
C GLY A 45 -7.80 19.27 -6.18
N ARG A 46 -6.59 18.92 -5.75
CA ARG A 46 -5.60 18.18 -6.52
C ARG A 46 -5.12 16.99 -5.70
N LEU A 47 -5.14 15.82 -6.31
CA LEU A 47 -4.55 14.59 -5.80
C LEU A 47 -3.55 14.06 -6.83
N ASP A 48 -2.30 13.88 -6.44
CA ASP A 48 -1.27 13.24 -7.27
C ASP A 48 -0.46 12.30 -6.38
N ILE A 49 -0.62 11.00 -6.60
CA ILE A 49 0.01 9.95 -5.81
C ILE A 49 0.80 9.04 -6.75
N THR A 50 2.00 8.67 -6.37
CA THR A 50 2.82 7.66 -7.03
C THR A 50 3.31 6.66 -5.99
N VAL A 51 3.12 5.37 -6.27
CA VAL A 51 3.58 4.27 -5.41
C VAL A 51 4.80 3.63 -6.07
N GLY A 52 5.85 3.42 -5.30
CA GLY A 52 7.05 2.77 -5.81
C GLY A 52 7.70 1.83 -4.80
N PRO A 53 8.59 0.93 -5.26
CA PRO A 53 9.32 0.05 -4.37
C PRO A 53 10.45 0.79 -3.66
N LYS A 54 10.73 0.43 -2.41
CA LYS A 54 11.82 1.00 -1.61
C LYS A 54 12.89 -0.04 -1.29
N GLN A 55 12.65 -0.93 -0.32
CA GLN A 55 13.57 -2.02 0.03
C GLN A 55 12.88 -3.38 -0.14
N THR A 56 12.94 -3.94 -1.35
CA THR A 56 12.24 -5.19 -1.70
C THR A 56 13.13 -6.43 -1.74
N VAL A 57 14.45 -6.27 -1.56
CA VAL A 57 15.45 -7.37 -1.60
C VAL A 57 15.28 -8.24 -2.85
N GLY A 58 15.08 -7.58 -4.01
CA GLY A 58 14.92 -8.25 -5.31
C GLY A 58 13.55 -8.92 -5.55
N ARG A 59 12.60 -8.82 -4.60
CA ARG A 59 11.27 -9.39 -4.76
C ARG A 59 10.33 -8.42 -5.48
N THR A 60 9.43 -8.99 -6.27
CA THR A 60 8.30 -8.27 -6.85
C THR A 60 7.26 -7.99 -5.76
N VAL A 61 6.70 -6.78 -5.75
CA VAL A 61 5.57 -6.44 -4.87
C VAL A 61 4.28 -6.58 -5.65
N GLU A 62 3.36 -7.40 -5.15
CA GLU A 62 2.07 -7.70 -5.75
C GLU A 62 0.94 -7.56 -4.74
N ASN A 63 -0.31 -7.61 -5.22
CA ASN A 63 -1.52 -7.40 -4.41
C ASN A 63 -1.48 -6.08 -3.61
N VAL A 64 -0.94 -5.03 -4.23
CA VAL A 64 -0.85 -3.71 -3.60
C VAL A 64 -2.18 -2.99 -3.71
N THR A 65 -2.67 -2.51 -2.58
CA THR A 65 -3.84 -1.65 -2.49
C THR A 65 -3.51 -0.41 -1.65
N LEU A 66 -4.18 0.70 -1.92
CA LEU A 66 -4.09 1.92 -1.13
C LEU A 66 -5.49 2.33 -0.69
N GLU A 67 -5.65 2.54 0.61
CA GLU A 67 -6.87 3.07 1.20
C GLU A 67 -6.56 4.45 1.79
N ILE A 68 -7.33 5.46 1.35
CA ILE A 68 -7.14 6.85 1.76
C ILE A 68 -8.43 7.36 2.39
N PRO A 69 -8.43 7.61 3.71
CA PRO A 69 -9.52 8.32 4.38
C PRO A 69 -9.53 9.78 3.93
N MET A 70 -10.55 10.16 3.17
CA MET A 70 -10.72 11.53 2.70
C MET A 70 -11.40 12.39 3.77
N PRO A 71 -11.04 13.69 3.87
CA PRO A 71 -11.79 14.62 4.72
C PRO A 71 -13.26 14.74 4.28
N LYS A 72 -14.14 15.03 5.24
CA LYS A 72 -15.60 15.12 4.99
C LYS A 72 -16.01 16.10 3.90
N ILE A 73 -15.19 17.13 3.66
CA ILE A 73 -15.41 18.15 2.61
C ILE A 73 -15.31 17.58 1.19
N VAL A 74 -14.65 16.43 1.00
CA VAL A 74 -14.52 15.78 -0.31
C VAL A 74 -15.85 15.13 -0.69
N LEU A 75 -16.46 15.59 -1.77
CA LEU A 75 -17.76 15.10 -2.25
C LEU A 75 -17.64 14.00 -3.30
N ASN A 76 -16.62 14.08 -4.16
CA ASN A 76 -16.29 13.11 -5.20
C ASN A 76 -14.79 13.16 -5.52
N CYS A 77 -14.32 12.24 -6.36
CA CYS A 77 -12.95 12.23 -6.88
C CYS A 77 -12.96 11.88 -8.38
N THR A 78 -12.39 12.76 -9.21
CA THR A 78 -12.21 12.53 -10.64
C THR A 78 -10.73 12.30 -10.92
N LEU A 79 -10.33 11.03 -10.86
CA LEU A 79 -8.93 10.63 -10.91
C LEU A 79 -8.67 9.73 -12.11
N VAL A 80 -7.43 9.76 -12.61
CA VAL A 80 -6.96 8.91 -13.70
C VAL A 80 -5.82 8.06 -13.16
N PRO A 81 -6.03 6.75 -12.92
CA PRO A 81 -4.95 5.82 -12.64
C PRO A 81 -4.18 5.51 -13.94
N ASN A 82 -2.85 5.45 -13.89
CA ASN A 82 -2.06 4.86 -14.98
C ASN A 82 -2.03 3.32 -14.93
N GLN A 83 -2.44 2.76 -13.79
CA GLN A 83 -2.45 1.35 -13.45
C GLN A 83 -3.51 1.08 -12.38
N GLY A 84 -4.21 -0.05 -12.52
CA GLY A 84 -5.20 -0.48 -11.56
C GLY A 84 -6.54 0.24 -11.70
N LYS A 85 -7.39 0.12 -10.68
CA LYS A 85 -8.72 0.73 -10.64
C LYS A 85 -8.94 1.37 -9.27
N TYR A 86 -9.67 2.48 -9.25
CA TYR A 86 -10.04 3.13 -8.00
C TYR A 86 -11.55 3.21 -7.84
N SER A 87 -12.00 3.35 -6.60
CA SER A 87 -13.37 3.68 -6.24
C SER A 87 -13.36 4.68 -5.08
N PHE A 88 -14.35 5.56 -5.04
CA PHE A 88 -14.56 6.46 -3.92
C PHE A 88 -15.98 6.28 -3.39
N ASP A 89 -16.10 6.00 -2.10
CA ASP A 89 -17.38 5.95 -1.41
C ASP A 89 -17.67 7.32 -0.76
N PRO A 90 -18.67 8.08 -1.24
CA PRO A 90 -18.99 9.40 -0.70
C PRO A 90 -19.62 9.35 0.70
N VAL A 91 -20.08 8.18 1.17
CA VAL A 91 -20.66 7.98 2.50
C VAL A 91 -19.57 7.73 3.53
N SER A 92 -18.74 6.68 3.34
CA SER A 92 -17.62 6.39 4.25
C SER A 92 -16.41 7.32 4.07
N LYS A 93 -16.36 8.08 2.96
CA LYS A 93 -15.24 8.94 2.56
C LYS A 93 -13.93 8.17 2.34
N ILE A 94 -14.02 6.92 1.90
CA ILE A 94 -12.85 6.10 1.59
C ILE A 94 -12.59 6.13 0.09
N LEU A 95 -11.39 6.59 -0.30
CA LEU A 95 -10.83 6.35 -1.63
C LEU A 95 -10.01 5.06 -1.58
N PHE A 96 -10.43 4.07 -2.36
CA PHE A 96 -9.73 2.80 -2.52
C PHE A 96 -9.09 2.73 -3.89
N TRP A 97 -7.82 2.31 -3.96
CA TRP A 97 -7.09 2.09 -5.21
C TRP A 97 -6.45 0.71 -5.20
N ASP A 98 -6.95 -0.17 -6.06
CA ASP A 98 -6.37 -1.49 -6.33
C ASP A 98 -5.32 -1.36 -7.44
N ILE A 99 -4.04 -1.51 -7.07
CA ILE A 99 -2.89 -1.31 -7.95
C ILE A 99 -2.44 -2.64 -8.56
N GLY A 100 -2.48 -3.73 -7.79
CA GLY A 100 -1.94 -5.03 -8.18
C GLY A 100 -0.41 -5.09 -8.09
N ARG A 101 0.25 -5.55 -9.17
CA ARG A 101 1.70 -5.76 -9.24
C ARG A 101 2.46 -4.48 -9.59
N ILE A 102 3.46 -4.09 -8.80
CA ILE A 102 4.28 -2.91 -9.12
C ILE A 102 5.31 -3.24 -10.19
N ASP A 103 5.24 -2.51 -11.31
CA ASP A 103 6.26 -2.49 -12.35
C ASP A 103 7.22 -1.31 -12.10
N VAL A 104 8.51 -1.61 -11.93
CA VAL A 104 9.56 -0.60 -11.73
C VAL A 104 9.80 0.27 -12.97
N SER A 105 9.49 -0.23 -14.17
CA SER A 105 9.65 0.52 -15.42
C SER A 105 8.59 1.61 -15.59
N LYS A 106 7.42 1.43 -14.99
CA LYS A 106 6.31 2.37 -15.03
C LYS A 106 5.57 2.38 -13.70
N LEU A 107 6.02 3.26 -12.80
CA LEU A 107 5.47 3.34 -11.45
C LEU A 107 3.96 3.64 -11.47
N PRO A 108 3.15 2.92 -10.65
CA PRO A 108 1.75 3.22 -10.45
C PRO A 108 1.55 4.65 -9.99
N ASN A 109 0.63 5.38 -10.62
CA ASN A 109 0.17 6.69 -10.19
C ASN A 109 -1.33 6.88 -10.35
N LEU A 110 -1.88 7.75 -9.52
CA LEU A 110 -3.27 8.16 -9.49
C LEU A 110 -3.31 9.69 -9.38
N ARG A 111 -3.87 10.35 -10.40
CA ARG A 111 -3.83 11.81 -10.52
C ARG A 111 -5.18 12.40 -10.89
N GLY A 112 -5.52 13.57 -10.35
CA GLY A 112 -6.72 14.30 -10.74
C GLY A 112 -7.17 15.29 -9.67
N SER A 113 -8.48 15.51 -9.60
CA SER A 113 -9.14 16.50 -8.73
C SER A 113 -10.21 15.89 -7.85
#